data_AF-A0A7Y6XAE2-F1
#
_entry.id   AF-A0A7Y6XAE2-F1
#
_cell.length_a   1.000
_cell.length_b   1.000
_cell.length_c   1.000
_cell.angle_alpha   90.00
_cell.angle_beta   90.00
_cell.angle_gamma   90.00
#
_symmetry.space_group_name_H-M   'P 1'
#
loop_
_entity.id
_entity.type
_entity.pdbx_description
1 polymer ?
#
loop_
_entity_poly.entity_id
_entity_poly.type
_entity_poly.pdbx_seq_one_letter_code
_entity_poly.pdbx_strand_id
1 'polypeptide(L)'
;MPMRPTTVILAALLAASFTAGCNKEKAPVTAQAPATQAAAGEPTPDTVVATFGDGQKITYKELNDRVQEPLANLEKQQFQIRKRGLEGMVTEKLVDAEAKKRGITQDAFLKAEIDDKVPAPTEEKIKEVYDGAAGQLPPGSTFEQMKPQILEFLTQQPKQERAQALFAELRKNANVTITLPEPPRPPAERKTVSAVGPSKGPDNAPITIVEFSDFQCPFCSRAIGAVDQVMKDYDGKVKLVFRQFPLDFHKEAQKAAEASLCANDQGKFWEMHDKLFASQSALQVENLKKYAGELKLDQAKFDKCLDSGEKAATVKSDMADAQKVGVSGTPAFFINGIMLSGAQPVEEFKSIIDAELKPTAQK
;
A
#
# COMPACT_ATOMS: atom_id res chain seq x y z
N MET A 1 26.06 13.70 -18.83
CA MET A 1 25.70 15.10 -18.54
C MET A 1 25.53 15.24 -17.03
N PRO A 2 26.22 16.17 -16.36
CA PRO A 2 26.03 16.39 -14.93
C PRO A 2 24.62 16.97 -14.69
N MET A 3 23.90 16.42 -13.71
CA MET A 3 22.59 16.95 -13.31
C MET A 3 22.74 18.38 -12.78
N ARG A 4 21.81 19.26 -13.14
CA ARG A 4 21.77 20.64 -12.64
C ARG A 4 21.38 20.64 -11.15
N PRO A 5 21.92 21.55 -10.32
CA PRO A 5 21.64 21.58 -8.87
C PRO A 5 20.13 21.71 -8.54
N THR A 6 19.33 22.30 -9.42
CA THR A 6 17.88 22.44 -9.31
C THR A 6 17.13 21.09 -9.29
N THR A 7 17.68 20.05 -9.93
CA THR A 7 17.07 18.70 -9.96
C THR A 7 17.18 18.00 -8.59
N VAL A 8 18.12 18.40 -7.73
CA VAL A 8 18.40 17.75 -6.44
C VAL A 8 17.40 18.18 -5.37
N ILE A 9 16.96 19.45 -5.36
CA ILE A 9 15.98 19.96 -4.37
C ILE A 9 14.59 19.40 -4.65
N LEU A 10 14.18 19.33 -5.92
CA LEU A 10 12.88 18.75 -6.32
C LEU A 10 12.85 17.23 -6.09
N ALA A 11 13.96 16.53 -6.34
CA ALA A 11 14.08 15.10 -6.08
C ALA A 11 14.08 14.76 -4.58
N ALA A 12 14.69 15.59 -3.72
CA ALA A 12 14.70 15.39 -2.27
C ALA A 12 13.31 15.55 -1.63
N LEU A 13 12.47 16.45 -2.15
CA LEU A 13 11.08 16.62 -1.69
C LEU A 13 10.14 15.49 -2.14
N LEU A 14 10.47 14.81 -3.26
CA LEU A 14 9.70 13.70 -3.82
C LEU A 14 10.17 12.31 -3.35
N ALA A 15 11.40 12.19 -2.84
CA ALA A 15 11.99 10.92 -2.43
C ALA A 15 11.93 10.73 -0.91
N ALA A 16 10.73 10.45 -0.38
CA ALA A 16 10.56 10.00 1.00
C ALA A 16 9.87 8.64 1.06
N SER A 17 10.51 7.60 0.52
CA SER A 17 10.37 6.21 0.98
C SER A 17 11.56 5.38 0.49
N PHE A 18 12.25 4.70 1.42
CA PHE A 18 13.33 3.72 1.26
C PHE A 18 14.77 4.25 1.09
N THR A 19 15.51 4.24 2.21
CA THR A 19 16.96 4.09 2.24
C THR A 19 17.32 2.65 1.84
N ALA A 20 17.78 2.44 0.61
CA ALA A 20 18.53 1.24 0.26
C ALA A 20 20.03 1.61 0.32
N GLY A 21 20.76 0.96 1.22
CA GLY A 21 22.19 1.14 1.41
C GLY A 21 22.96 0.80 0.13
N CYS A 22 23.76 1.74 -0.34
CA CYS A 22 24.74 1.50 -1.39
C CYS A 22 25.88 0.64 -0.83
N ASN A 23 25.86 -0.67 -1.12
CA ASN A 23 27.06 -1.49 -0.96
C ASN A 23 27.95 -1.28 -2.20
N LYS A 24 29.13 -0.69 -2.00
CA LYS A 24 30.14 -0.52 -3.05
C LYS A 24 30.83 -1.87 -3.26
N GLU A 25 30.45 -2.58 -4.32
CA GLU A 25 31.28 -3.67 -4.84
C GLU A 25 31.86 -3.27 -6.20
N LYS A 26 33.19 -3.26 -6.27
CA LYS A 26 33.95 -2.94 -7.49
C LYS A 26 33.84 -4.13 -8.45
N ALA A 27 33.11 -3.97 -9.55
CA ALA A 27 33.19 -4.89 -10.67
C ALA A 27 34.48 -4.64 -11.50
N PRO A 28 35.23 -5.67 -11.91
CA PRO A 28 36.39 -5.50 -12.76
C PRO A 28 35.96 -5.19 -14.20
N VAL A 29 36.63 -4.19 -14.77
CA VAL A 29 36.51 -3.76 -16.16
C VAL A 29 37.32 -4.71 -17.03
N THR A 30 36.65 -5.48 -17.90
CA THR A 30 37.06 -5.76 -19.28
C THR A 30 36.03 -6.67 -19.97
N ALA A 31 35.14 -6.08 -20.77
CA ALA A 31 34.57 -6.76 -21.93
C ALA A 31 34.22 -5.70 -22.97
N GLN A 32 34.88 -5.77 -24.12
CA GLN A 32 34.60 -4.94 -25.28
C GLN A 32 33.17 -5.19 -25.75
N ALA A 33 32.38 -4.12 -25.88
CA ALA A 33 31.04 -4.18 -26.43
C ALA A 33 31.11 -4.35 -27.96
N PRO A 34 30.47 -5.37 -28.55
CA PRO A 34 30.12 -5.33 -29.96
C PRO A 34 28.91 -4.41 -30.17
N ALA A 35 28.89 -3.81 -31.35
CA ALA A 35 27.93 -2.82 -31.79
C ALA A 35 26.45 -3.29 -31.72
N THR A 36 25.60 -2.33 -31.35
CA THR A 36 24.22 -2.10 -31.81
C THR A 36 23.49 -3.30 -32.42
N GLN A 37 22.92 -4.17 -31.58
CA GLN A 37 21.77 -4.96 -31.98
C GLN A 37 20.52 -4.12 -31.76
N ALA A 38 19.91 -3.70 -32.87
CA ALA A 38 18.51 -3.30 -32.87
C ALA A 38 17.67 -4.40 -32.21
N ALA A 39 16.69 -4.02 -31.40
CA ALA A 39 15.80 -4.95 -30.71
C ALA A 39 15.13 -5.89 -31.73
N ALA A 40 15.57 -7.15 -31.77
CA ALA A 40 14.75 -8.21 -32.31
C ALA A 40 13.51 -8.29 -31.40
N GLY A 41 12.32 -8.24 -32.01
CA GLY A 41 11.07 -8.47 -31.27
C GLY A 41 11.11 -9.82 -30.56
N GLU A 42 10.29 -9.98 -29.53
CA GLU A 42 10.19 -11.26 -28.80
C GLU A 42 9.87 -12.42 -29.76
N PRO A 43 10.40 -13.64 -29.49
CA PRO A 43 10.05 -14.83 -30.24
C PRO A 43 8.54 -15.07 -30.31
N THR A 44 8.06 -15.73 -31.37
CA THR A 44 6.65 -16.12 -31.45
C THR A 44 6.34 -17.22 -30.41
N PRO A 45 5.09 -17.36 -29.95
CA PRO A 45 4.71 -18.35 -28.94
C PRO A 45 5.17 -19.79 -29.24
N ASP A 46 5.08 -20.21 -30.51
CA ASP A 46 5.44 -21.56 -30.96
C ASP A 46 6.95 -21.78 -31.15
N THR A 47 7.77 -20.75 -30.94
CA THR A 47 9.23 -20.86 -31.09
C THR A 47 9.76 -21.87 -30.08
N VAL A 48 10.45 -22.90 -30.55
CA VAL A 48 11.10 -23.90 -29.69
C VAL A 48 12.34 -23.28 -29.07
N VAL A 49 12.36 -23.15 -27.74
CA VAL A 49 13.45 -22.54 -26.97
C VAL A 49 14.34 -23.55 -26.27
N ALA A 50 13.90 -24.81 -26.14
CA ALA A 50 14.75 -25.91 -25.73
C ALA A 50 14.26 -27.23 -26.30
N THR A 51 15.19 -28.18 -26.47
CA THR A 51 14.89 -29.56 -26.85
C THR A 51 15.72 -30.53 -26.01
N PHE A 52 15.16 -31.65 -25.58
CA PHE A 52 15.88 -32.63 -24.75
C PHE A 52 15.37 -34.07 -24.96
N GLY A 53 16.24 -35.04 -24.64
CA GLY A 53 15.95 -36.48 -24.74
C GLY A 53 15.47 -36.90 -26.12
N ASP A 54 14.37 -37.67 -26.14
CA ASP A 54 13.75 -38.28 -27.33
C ASP A 54 12.98 -37.28 -28.22
N GLY A 55 13.37 -36.00 -28.22
CA GLY A 55 12.76 -34.95 -29.05
C GLY A 55 11.66 -34.14 -28.37
N GLN A 56 11.58 -34.17 -27.03
CA GLN A 56 10.72 -33.25 -26.27
C GLN A 56 11.19 -31.80 -26.48
N LYS A 57 10.24 -30.86 -26.44
CA LYS A 57 10.46 -29.44 -26.73
C LYS A 57 9.85 -28.58 -25.64
N ILE A 58 10.48 -27.45 -25.33
CA ILE A 58 9.86 -26.34 -24.60
C ILE A 58 9.68 -25.21 -25.60
N THR A 59 8.46 -24.70 -25.70
CA THR A 59 8.11 -23.54 -26.51
C THR A 59 8.29 -22.26 -25.73
N TYR A 60 8.42 -21.13 -26.43
CA TYR A 60 8.51 -19.82 -25.82
C TYR A 60 7.26 -19.48 -25.02
N LYS A 61 6.09 -19.96 -25.47
CA LYS A 61 4.84 -19.89 -24.70
C LYS A 61 4.95 -20.61 -23.36
N GLU A 62 5.38 -21.87 -23.34
CA GLU A 62 5.49 -22.65 -22.09
C GLU A 62 6.47 -22.00 -21.10
N LEU A 63 7.57 -21.43 -21.61
CA LEU A 63 8.49 -20.64 -20.80
C LEU A 63 7.78 -19.41 -20.21
N ASN A 64 7.12 -18.60 -21.05
CA ASN A 64 6.45 -17.37 -20.61
C ASN A 64 5.27 -17.64 -19.66
N ASP A 65 4.49 -18.70 -19.88
CA ASP A 65 3.44 -19.13 -18.95
C ASP A 65 4.03 -19.47 -17.57
N ARG A 66 5.21 -20.13 -17.55
CA ARG A 66 5.90 -20.51 -16.30
C ARG A 66 6.42 -19.32 -15.51
N VAL A 67 6.77 -18.21 -16.18
CA VAL A 67 7.34 -16.99 -15.58
C VAL A 67 6.43 -15.76 -15.71
N GLN A 68 5.14 -15.96 -16.00
CA GLN A 68 4.20 -14.87 -16.28
C GLN A 68 4.12 -13.84 -15.14
N GLU A 69 4.10 -14.31 -13.89
CA GLU A 69 4.05 -13.41 -12.73
C GLU A 69 5.34 -12.59 -12.56
N PRO A 70 6.56 -13.19 -12.57
CA PRO A 70 7.81 -12.41 -12.63
C PRO A 70 7.83 -11.36 -13.75
N LEU A 71 7.37 -11.71 -14.97
CA LEU A 71 7.32 -10.78 -16.10
C LEU A 71 6.34 -9.63 -15.85
N ALA A 72 5.12 -9.94 -15.36
CA ALA A 72 4.12 -8.93 -15.00
C ALA A 72 4.64 -7.99 -13.89
N ASN A 73 5.40 -8.52 -12.93
CA ASN A 73 6.03 -7.72 -11.88
C ASN A 73 7.08 -6.75 -12.45
N LEU A 74 7.87 -7.18 -13.44
CA LEU A 74 8.82 -6.30 -14.14
C LEU A 74 8.11 -5.20 -14.94
N GLU A 75 7.02 -5.53 -15.63
CA GLU A 75 6.19 -4.54 -16.33
C GLU A 75 5.59 -3.53 -15.35
N LYS A 76 5.10 -3.99 -14.19
CA LYS A 76 4.64 -3.11 -13.10
C LYS A 76 5.77 -2.18 -12.63
N GLN A 77 6.97 -2.71 -12.39
CA GLN A 77 8.13 -1.88 -12.01
C GLN A 77 8.44 -0.83 -13.08
N GLN A 78 8.44 -1.23 -14.36
CA GLN A 78 8.68 -0.32 -15.47
C GLN A 78 7.63 0.79 -15.53
N PHE A 79 6.35 0.44 -15.37
CA PHE A 79 5.26 1.41 -15.29
C PHE A 79 5.45 2.38 -14.12
N GLN A 80 5.77 1.89 -12.93
CA GLN A 80 5.99 2.74 -11.75
C GLN A 80 7.15 3.71 -11.94
N ILE A 81 8.24 3.27 -12.57
CA ILE A 81 9.36 4.14 -12.93
C ILE A 81 8.91 5.23 -13.91
N ARG A 82 8.17 4.86 -14.96
CA ARG A 82 7.62 5.82 -15.94
C ARG A 82 6.66 6.81 -15.28
N LYS A 83 5.76 6.33 -14.42
CA LYS A 83 4.79 7.15 -13.68
C LYS A 83 5.49 8.17 -12.79
N ARG A 84 6.46 7.75 -11.98
CA ARG A 84 7.25 8.65 -11.14
C ARG A 84 8.00 9.70 -11.97
N GLY A 85 8.60 9.28 -13.10
CA GLY A 85 9.25 10.19 -14.04
C GLY A 85 8.26 11.23 -14.59
N LEU A 86 7.09 10.79 -15.05
CA LEU A 86 6.03 11.66 -15.55
C LEU A 86 5.53 12.64 -14.49
N GLU A 87 5.30 12.17 -13.26
CA GLU A 87 4.87 13.02 -12.14
C GLU A 87 5.90 14.10 -11.81
N GLY A 88 7.19 13.75 -11.79
CA GLY A 88 8.27 14.72 -11.63
C GLY A 88 8.29 15.76 -12.75
N MET A 89 8.15 15.32 -14.01
CA MET A 89 8.10 16.22 -15.17
C MET A 89 6.89 17.16 -15.12
N VAL A 90 5.73 16.67 -14.69
CA VAL A 90 4.53 17.50 -14.49
C VAL A 90 4.82 18.58 -13.45
N THR A 91 5.36 18.21 -12.29
CA THR A 91 5.69 19.16 -11.22
C THR A 91 6.67 20.23 -11.69
N GLU A 92 7.76 19.84 -12.36
CA GLU A 92 8.75 20.77 -12.90
C GLU A 92 8.11 21.77 -13.87
N LYS A 93 7.26 21.29 -14.79
CA LYS A 93 6.56 22.15 -15.75
C LYS A 93 5.57 23.11 -15.09
N LEU A 94 4.88 22.68 -14.04
CA LEU A 94 3.94 23.54 -13.30
C LEU A 94 4.67 24.64 -12.54
N VAL A 95 5.77 24.29 -11.87
CA VAL A 95 6.63 25.27 -11.17
C VAL A 95 7.23 26.27 -12.16
N ASP A 96 7.75 25.80 -13.29
CA ASP A 96 8.28 26.66 -14.34
C ASP A 96 7.24 27.63 -14.90
N ALA A 97 6.03 27.15 -15.19
CA ALA A 97 4.94 27.96 -15.69
C ALA A 97 4.52 29.06 -14.69
N GLU A 98 4.39 28.72 -13.41
CA GLU A 98 3.97 29.68 -12.38
C GLU A 98 5.10 30.68 -12.04
N ALA A 99 6.35 30.23 -11.96
CA ALA A 99 7.50 31.11 -11.78
C ALA A 99 7.63 32.13 -12.93
N LYS A 100 7.47 31.67 -14.18
CA LYS A 100 7.44 32.55 -15.37
C LYS A 100 6.30 33.54 -15.33
N LYS A 101 5.10 33.11 -14.94
CA LYS A 101 3.93 33.99 -14.78
C LYS A 101 4.18 35.10 -13.76
N ARG A 102 5.01 34.84 -12.75
CA ARG A 102 5.42 35.80 -11.70
C ARG A 102 6.70 36.56 -12.01
N GLY A 103 7.36 36.29 -13.14
CA GLY A 103 8.62 36.95 -13.52
C GLY A 103 9.80 36.65 -12.59
N ILE A 104 9.79 35.50 -11.90
CA ILE A 104 10.84 35.08 -10.95
C ILE A 104 11.46 33.75 -11.35
N THR A 105 12.59 33.40 -10.74
CA THR A 105 13.21 32.08 -10.92
C THR A 105 12.40 30.99 -10.20
N GLN A 106 12.58 29.73 -10.62
CA GLN A 106 11.95 28.58 -9.95
C GLN A 106 12.35 28.51 -8.47
N ASP A 107 13.62 28.72 -8.15
CA ASP A 107 14.11 28.71 -6.77
C ASP A 107 13.49 29.83 -5.93
N ALA A 108 13.36 31.04 -6.49
CA ALA A 108 12.70 32.15 -5.81
C ALA A 108 11.21 31.87 -5.58
N PHE A 109 10.54 31.23 -6.55
CA PHE A 109 9.15 30.81 -6.41
C PHE A 109 8.98 29.77 -5.30
N LEU A 110 9.79 28.72 -5.31
CA LEU A 110 9.71 27.66 -4.30
C LEU A 110 10.04 28.20 -2.91
N LYS A 111 11.05 29.06 -2.78
CA LYS A 111 11.36 29.73 -1.52
C LYS A 111 10.17 30.55 -1.00
N ALA A 112 9.57 31.37 -1.86
CA ALA A 112 8.45 32.23 -1.47
C ALA A 112 7.17 31.43 -1.12
N GLU A 113 6.96 30.27 -1.76
CA GLU A 113 5.75 29.46 -1.57
C GLU A 113 5.89 28.35 -0.52
N ILE A 114 7.11 27.96 -0.18
CA ILE A 114 7.40 26.89 0.78
C ILE A 114 8.12 27.48 1.98
N ASP A 115 9.38 27.88 1.83
CA ASP A 115 10.23 28.30 2.97
C ASP A 115 9.64 29.49 3.72
N ASP A 116 9.24 30.54 3.01
CA ASP A 116 8.75 31.78 3.63
C ASP A 116 7.33 31.62 4.21
N LYS A 117 6.62 30.53 3.86
CA LYS A 117 5.28 30.20 4.37
C LYS A 117 5.30 29.20 5.52
N VAL A 118 6.46 28.62 5.84
CA VAL A 118 6.60 27.72 7.00
C VAL A 118 7.07 28.54 8.20
N PRO A 119 6.28 28.62 9.29
CA PRO A 119 6.68 29.35 10.48
C PRO A 119 7.90 28.70 11.14
N ALA A 120 8.80 29.54 11.67
CA ALA A 120 9.94 29.05 12.42
C ALA A 120 9.48 28.34 13.72
N PRO A 121 10.06 27.19 14.07
CA PRO A 121 9.81 26.53 15.36
C PRO A 121 10.16 27.46 16.53
N THR A 122 9.34 27.45 17.59
CA THR A 122 9.63 28.25 18.78
C THR A 122 10.82 27.67 19.55
N GLU A 123 11.49 28.52 20.33
CA GLU A 123 12.64 28.09 21.13
C GLU A 123 12.27 27.02 22.15
N GLU A 124 11.07 27.09 22.70
CA GLU A 124 10.49 26.07 23.57
C GLU A 124 10.37 24.73 22.85
N LYS A 125 9.92 24.73 21.59
CA LYS A 125 9.76 23.49 20.83
C LYS A 125 11.09 22.84 20.49
N ILE A 126 12.10 23.66 20.15
CA ILE A 126 13.47 23.19 19.91
C ILE A 126 14.05 22.59 21.20
N LYS A 127 13.83 23.25 22.34
CA LYS A 127 14.30 22.78 23.64
C LYS A 127 13.62 21.48 24.06
N GLU A 128 12.31 21.36 23.87
CA GLU A 128 11.55 20.14 24.15
C GLU A 128 12.13 18.93 23.40
N VAL A 129 12.44 19.11 22.12
CA VAL A 129 12.99 18.04 21.27
C VAL A 129 14.41 17.66 21.70
N TYR A 130 15.24 18.65 22.05
CA TYR A 130 16.58 18.39 22.59
C TYR A 130 16.51 17.61 23.91
N ASP A 131 15.70 18.08 24.87
CA ASP A 131 15.57 17.47 26.19
C ASP A 131 14.99 16.04 26.09
N GLY A 132 14.05 15.81 25.15
CA GLY A 132 13.48 14.49 24.86
C GLY A 132 14.44 13.53 24.13
N ALA A 133 15.42 14.05 23.39
CA ALA A 133 16.42 13.26 22.66
C ALA A 133 17.71 12.99 23.46
N ALA A 134 17.83 13.49 24.70
CA ALA A 134 19.08 13.47 25.47
C ALA A 134 19.75 12.09 25.61
N GLY A 135 18.98 11.00 25.60
CA GLY A 135 19.50 9.61 25.61
C GLY A 135 19.96 9.06 24.25
N GLN A 136 19.67 9.77 23.15
CA GLN A 136 20.00 9.39 21.77
C GLN A 136 21.06 10.29 21.14
N LEU A 137 21.36 11.44 21.77
CA LEU A 137 22.37 12.36 21.29
C LEU A 137 23.79 11.84 21.57
N PRO A 138 24.78 12.18 20.72
CA PRO A 138 26.17 11.85 20.99
C PRO A 138 26.62 12.40 22.37
N PRO A 139 27.41 11.65 23.15
CA PRO A 139 27.85 12.09 24.48
C PRO A 139 28.53 13.46 24.45
N GLY A 140 28.12 14.37 25.34
CA GLY A 140 28.68 15.72 25.44
C GLY A 140 28.13 16.74 24.44
N SER A 141 27.13 16.38 23.63
CA SER A 141 26.43 17.32 22.75
C SER A 141 25.72 18.39 23.57
N THR A 142 25.91 19.67 23.24
CA THR A 142 25.21 20.79 23.90
C THR A 142 23.98 21.24 23.10
N PHE A 143 23.05 21.91 23.77
CA PHE A 143 21.86 22.49 23.11
C PHE A 143 22.25 23.42 21.95
N GLU A 144 23.24 24.31 22.17
CA GLU A 144 23.70 25.25 21.13
C GLU A 144 24.28 24.54 19.91
N GLN A 145 24.94 23.39 20.09
CA GLN A 145 25.48 22.60 18.99
C GLN A 145 24.37 21.89 18.20
N MET A 146 23.33 21.41 18.89
CA MET A 146 22.25 20.62 18.28
C MET A 146 21.12 21.50 17.72
N LYS A 147 20.98 22.74 18.20
CA LYS A 147 19.92 23.69 17.80
C LYS A 147 19.75 23.81 16.28
N PRO A 148 20.81 23.95 15.45
CA PRO A 148 20.64 24.01 13.99
C PRO A 148 20.09 22.72 13.38
N GLN A 149 20.52 21.54 13.88
CA GLN A 149 20.04 20.25 13.38
C GLN A 149 18.59 19.98 13.78
N ILE A 150 18.22 20.36 15.01
CA ILE A 150 16.85 20.27 15.50
C ILE A 150 15.94 21.23 14.74
N LEU A 151 16.43 22.45 14.44
CA LEU A 151 15.70 23.40 13.61
C LEU A 151 15.44 22.85 12.20
N GLU A 152 16.46 22.27 11.57
CA GLU A 152 16.31 21.63 10.25
C GLU A 152 15.29 20.49 10.33
N PHE A 153 15.41 19.60 11.32
CA PHE A 153 14.48 18.49 11.52
C PHE A 153 13.03 18.97 11.72
N LEU A 154 12.83 19.97 12.58
CA LEU A 154 11.50 20.53 12.88
C LEU A 154 10.91 21.33 11.72
N THR A 155 11.72 21.84 10.81
CA THR A 155 11.24 22.56 9.62
C THR A 155 11.06 21.66 8.41
N GLN A 156 11.77 20.53 8.34
CA GLN A 156 11.74 19.63 7.19
C GLN A 156 10.34 19.06 6.91
N GLN A 157 9.65 18.53 7.93
CA GLN A 157 8.32 17.97 7.75
C GLN A 157 7.27 19.04 7.35
N PRO A 158 7.14 20.18 8.06
CA PRO A 158 6.24 21.26 7.62
C PRO A 158 6.53 21.78 6.21
N LYS A 159 7.81 21.90 5.82
CA LYS A 159 8.19 22.26 4.45
C LYS A 159 7.74 21.22 3.43
N GLN A 160 7.87 19.93 3.76
CA GLN A 160 7.40 18.85 2.89
C GLN A 160 5.87 18.90 2.73
N GLU A 161 5.12 19.09 3.82
CA GLU A 161 3.66 19.22 3.80
C GLU A 161 3.22 20.44 2.96
N ARG A 162 3.89 21.58 3.13
CA ARG A 162 3.61 22.77 2.32
C ARG A 162 3.94 22.55 0.84
N ALA A 163 5.05 21.88 0.53
CA ALA A 163 5.40 21.54 -0.85
C ALA A 163 4.36 20.62 -1.50
N GLN A 164 3.90 19.60 -0.79
CA GLN A 164 2.82 18.72 -1.24
C GLN A 164 1.53 19.50 -1.50
N ALA A 165 1.13 20.38 -0.58
CA ALA A 165 -0.05 21.23 -0.75
C ALA A 165 0.08 22.15 -1.97
N LEU A 166 1.23 22.83 -2.14
CA LEU A 166 1.52 23.67 -3.30
C LEU A 166 1.39 22.89 -4.61
N PHE A 167 1.98 21.69 -4.69
CA PHE A 167 1.90 20.89 -5.91
C PHE A 167 0.50 20.36 -6.18
N ALA A 168 -0.26 20.02 -5.14
CA ALA A 168 -1.67 19.66 -5.29
C ALA A 168 -2.50 20.84 -5.83
N GLU A 169 -2.29 22.05 -5.30
CA GLU A 169 -2.91 23.30 -5.77
C GLU A 169 -2.56 23.56 -7.23
N LEU A 170 -1.28 23.50 -7.61
CA LEU A 170 -0.83 23.73 -8.99
C LEU A 170 -1.43 22.74 -9.97
N ARG A 171 -1.46 21.44 -9.61
CA ARG A 171 -2.06 20.39 -10.45
C ARG A 171 -3.56 20.61 -10.64
N LYS A 172 -4.27 20.97 -9.56
CA LYS A 172 -5.69 21.30 -9.60
C LYS A 172 -5.95 22.50 -10.50
N ASN A 173 -5.20 23.58 -10.33
CA ASN A 173 -5.38 24.81 -11.10
C ASN A 173 -5.06 24.63 -12.60
N ALA A 174 -4.12 23.75 -12.92
CA ALA A 174 -3.77 23.41 -14.29
C ALA A 174 -4.63 22.29 -14.91
N ASN A 175 -5.62 21.76 -14.17
CA ASN A 175 -6.47 20.64 -14.62
C ASN A 175 -5.67 19.45 -15.16
N VAL A 176 -4.57 19.09 -14.48
CA VAL A 176 -3.67 18.04 -14.95
C VAL A 176 -4.38 16.70 -14.99
N THR A 177 -4.40 16.08 -16.16
CA THR A 177 -4.83 14.70 -16.36
C THR A 177 -3.63 13.85 -16.76
N ILE A 178 -3.39 12.75 -16.05
CA ILE A 178 -2.37 11.76 -16.42
C ILE A 178 -3.05 10.64 -17.21
N THR A 179 -2.63 10.47 -18.46
CA THR A 179 -3.12 9.41 -19.37
C THR A 179 -2.03 8.39 -19.66
N LEU A 180 -1.15 8.11 -18.68
CA LEU A 180 -0.13 7.09 -18.83
C LEU A 180 -0.83 5.72 -18.91
N PRO A 181 -0.70 4.96 -20.01
CA PRO A 181 -1.34 3.66 -20.12
C PRO A 181 -0.76 2.72 -19.07
N GLU A 182 -1.63 2.15 -18.24
CA GLU A 182 -1.26 1.05 -17.36
C GLU A 182 -0.83 -0.14 -18.22
N PRO A 183 0.20 -0.91 -17.81
CA PRO A 183 0.52 -2.15 -18.49
C PRO A 183 -0.72 -3.04 -18.45
N PRO A 184 -0.99 -3.82 -19.51
CA PRO A 184 -2.06 -4.79 -19.47
C PRO A 184 -1.79 -5.67 -18.26
N ARG A 185 -2.64 -5.58 -17.24
CA ARG A 185 -2.62 -6.61 -16.20
C ARG A 185 -2.83 -7.90 -16.97
N PRO A 186 -2.00 -8.95 -16.75
CA PRO A 186 -2.37 -10.28 -17.22
C PRO A 186 -3.83 -10.48 -16.84
N PRO A 187 -4.69 -11.07 -17.71
CA PRO A 187 -6.09 -11.26 -17.39
C PRO A 187 -6.14 -11.77 -15.97
N ALA A 188 -6.59 -10.91 -15.05
CA ALA A 188 -6.39 -11.20 -13.65
C ALA A 188 -7.10 -12.52 -13.45
N GLU A 189 -6.36 -13.56 -13.07
CA GLU A 189 -6.96 -14.87 -12.89
C GLU A 189 -8.05 -14.69 -11.86
N ARG A 190 -9.30 -14.63 -12.32
CA ARG A 190 -10.42 -14.34 -11.46
C ARG A 190 -10.65 -15.59 -10.66
N LYS A 191 -10.32 -15.51 -9.38
CA LYS A 191 -10.61 -16.59 -8.47
C LYS A 191 -12.08 -16.49 -8.08
N THR A 192 -12.76 -17.63 -8.09
CA THR A 192 -14.11 -17.70 -7.51
C THR A 192 -13.95 -17.70 -6.00
N VAL A 193 -14.22 -16.56 -5.38
CA VAL A 193 -14.07 -16.36 -3.94
C VAL A 193 -15.45 -16.28 -3.32
N SER A 194 -15.70 -17.07 -2.28
CA SER A 194 -16.95 -16.98 -1.52
C SER A 194 -17.00 -15.63 -0.79
N ALA A 195 -18.02 -14.83 -1.12
CA ALA A 195 -18.30 -13.53 -0.51
C ALA A 195 -19.36 -13.64 0.59
N VAL A 196 -19.29 -14.69 1.41
CA VAL A 196 -20.20 -14.95 2.53
C VAL A 196 -19.48 -14.69 3.84
N GLY A 197 -20.00 -13.76 4.63
CA GLY A 197 -19.43 -13.36 5.92
C GLY A 197 -20.02 -12.02 6.37
N PRO A 198 -19.58 -11.49 7.52
CA PRO A 198 -19.90 -10.13 7.93
C PRO A 198 -19.53 -9.12 6.84
N SER A 199 -20.46 -8.24 6.48
CA SER A 199 -20.27 -7.32 5.36
C SER A 199 -20.77 -5.90 5.65
N LYS A 200 -20.21 -4.91 4.95
CA LYS A 200 -20.69 -3.51 4.94
C LYS A 200 -20.74 -2.98 3.51
N GLY A 201 -21.66 -2.04 3.25
CA GLY A 201 -21.97 -1.52 1.91
C GLY A 201 -23.22 -2.18 1.29
N PRO A 202 -23.68 -1.71 0.11
CA PRO A 202 -24.90 -2.20 -0.52
C PRO A 202 -24.78 -3.64 -1.03
N ASP A 203 -25.83 -4.44 -0.89
CA ASP A 203 -25.84 -5.84 -1.38
C ASP A 203 -25.72 -5.96 -2.90
N ASN A 204 -26.16 -4.94 -3.64
CA ASN A 204 -26.10 -4.86 -5.10
C ASN A 204 -24.90 -4.04 -5.62
N ALA A 205 -23.89 -3.79 -4.78
CA ALA A 205 -22.69 -3.09 -5.18
C ALA A 205 -22.03 -3.79 -6.40
N PRO A 206 -21.67 -3.05 -7.47
CA PRO A 206 -20.97 -3.63 -8.63
C PRO A 206 -19.58 -4.17 -8.29
N ILE A 207 -19.02 -3.77 -7.15
CA ILE A 207 -17.71 -4.20 -6.66
C ILE A 207 -17.89 -4.91 -5.33
N THR A 208 -17.43 -6.15 -5.25
CA THR A 208 -17.29 -6.88 -3.99
C THR A 208 -15.81 -7.06 -3.66
N ILE A 209 -15.41 -6.59 -2.49
CA ILE A 209 -14.10 -6.81 -1.90
C ILE A 209 -14.24 -7.89 -0.83
N VAL A 210 -13.60 -9.03 -1.02
CA VAL A 210 -13.45 -10.04 0.03
C VAL A 210 -12.08 -9.86 0.67
N GLU A 211 -12.06 -9.60 1.97
CA GLU A 211 -10.85 -9.46 2.77
C GLU A 211 -10.66 -10.72 3.63
N PHE A 212 -9.54 -11.41 3.46
CA PHE A 212 -9.04 -12.42 4.40
C PHE A 212 -8.03 -11.78 5.35
N SER A 213 -8.33 -11.81 6.65
CA SER A 213 -7.63 -10.99 7.64
C SER A 213 -7.48 -11.69 8.98
N ASP A 214 -6.59 -11.14 9.81
CA ASP A 214 -6.17 -11.67 11.10
C ASP A 214 -6.05 -10.53 12.11
N PHE A 215 -6.79 -10.63 13.22
CA PHE A 215 -6.83 -9.59 14.25
C PHE A 215 -5.49 -9.35 14.99
N GLN A 216 -4.57 -10.32 15.00
CA GLN A 216 -3.21 -10.16 15.53
C GLN A 216 -2.19 -9.68 14.49
N CYS A 217 -2.55 -9.66 13.20
CA CYS A 217 -1.61 -9.27 12.16
C CYS A 217 -1.42 -7.73 12.10
N PRO A 218 -0.20 -7.21 12.26
CA PRO A 218 0.05 -5.77 12.22
C PRO A 218 -0.17 -5.18 10.81
N PHE A 219 0.00 -5.98 9.75
CA PHE A 219 -0.30 -5.53 8.38
C PHE A 219 -1.81 -5.41 8.14
N CYS A 220 -2.62 -6.28 8.75
CA CYS A 220 -4.08 -6.15 8.66
C CYS A 220 -4.55 -4.84 9.27
N SER A 221 -4.04 -4.50 10.47
CA SER A 221 -4.31 -3.20 11.11
C SER A 221 -3.88 -2.02 10.24
N ARG A 222 -2.70 -2.07 9.60
CA ARG A 222 -2.24 -1.02 8.67
C ARG A 222 -3.15 -0.86 7.45
N ALA A 223 -3.80 -1.93 6.99
CA ALA A 223 -4.65 -1.88 5.80
C ALA A 223 -6.00 -1.20 6.05
N ILE A 224 -6.48 -1.14 7.30
CA ILE A 224 -7.79 -0.56 7.67
C ILE A 224 -7.96 0.85 7.09
N GLY A 225 -6.95 1.71 7.22
CA GLY A 225 -7.03 3.08 6.70
C GLY A 225 -7.21 3.14 5.18
N ALA A 226 -6.56 2.25 4.43
CA ALA A 226 -6.73 2.17 2.98
C ALA A 226 -8.13 1.63 2.62
N VAL A 227 -8.60 0.59 3.32
CA VAL A 227 -9.93 0.00 3.12
C VAL A 227 -11.04 1.00 3.44
N ASP A 228 -10.94 1.73 4.55
CA ASP A 228 -11.93 2.76 4.91
C ASP A 228 -11.95 3.92 3.90
N GLN A 229 -10.78 4.32 3.39
CA GLN A 229 -10.71 5.31 2.33
C GLN A 229 -11.35 4.80 1.02
N VAL A 230 -11.16 3.53 0.66
CA VAL A 230 -11.84 2.89 -0.48
C VAL A 230 -13.36 2.91 -0.28
N MET A 231 -13.84 2.45 0.88
CA MET A 231 -15.27 2.43 1.19
C MET A 231 -15.90 3.82 1.10
N LYS A 232 -15.15 4.86 1.49
CA LYS A 232 -15.57 6.26 1.40
C LYS A 232 -15.55 6.80 -0.04
N ASP A 233 -14.48 6.56 -0.80
CA ASP A 233 -14.31 7.10 -2.14
C ASP A 233 -15.25 6.46 -3.17
N TYR A 234 -15.65 5.21 -2.91
CA TYR A 234 -16.59 4.44 -3.73
C TYR A 234 -17.90 4.17 -3.01
N ASP A 235 -18.36 5.13 -2.21
CA ASP A 235 -19.62 5.02 -1.49
C ASP A 235 -20.77 4.62 -2.44
N GLY A 236 -21.60 3.67 -1.98
CA GLY A 236 -22.66 3.06 -2.77
C GLY A 236 -22.23 2.10 -3.90
N LYS A 237 -20.93 1.95 -4.18
CA LYS A 237 -20.40 1.09 -5.26
C LYS A 237 -19.63 -0.14 -4.79
N VAL A 238 -19.22 -0.17 -3.53
CA VAL A 238 -18.41 -1.25 -2.95
C VAL A 238 -19.13 -1.93 -1.80
N LYS A 239 -19.10 -3.27 -1.81
CA LYS A 239 -19.41 -4.14 -0.68
C LYS A 239 -18.12 -4.76 -0.16
N LEU A 240 -17.82 -4.57 1.13
CA LEU A 240 -16.73 -5.26 1.80
C LEU A 240 -17.29 -6.47 2.54
N VAL A 241 -16.64 -7.63 2.38
CA VAL A 241 -16.91 -8.87 3.12
C VAL A 241 -15.65 -9.28 3.85
N PHE A 242 -15.76 -9.49 5.16
CA PHE A 242 -14.65 -9.96 5.99
C PHE A 242 -14.69 -11.48 6.14
N ARG A 243 -13.55 -12.14 5.93
CA ARG A 243 -13.32 -13.58 6.11
C ARG A 243 -12.15 -13.81 7.05
N GLN A 244 -12.28 -14.81 7.91
CA GLN A 244 -11.30 -15.09 8.94
C GLN A 244 -10.09 -15.85 8.36
N PHE A 245 -8.88 -15.41 8.66
CA PHE A 245 -7.66 -16.13 8.31
C PHE A 245 -6.60 -16.00 9.42
N PRO A 246 -6.85 -16.49 10.64
CA PRO A 246 -5.87 -16.45 11.72
C PRO A 246 -4.63 -17.28 11.33
N LEU A 247 -3.45 -16.67 11.42
CA LEU A 247 -2.18 -17.32 11.10
C LEU A 247 -1.70 -18.16 12.28
N ASP A 248 -1.18 -19.36 12.02
CA ASP A 248 -0.82 -20.33 13.07
C ASP A 248 0.19 -19.82 14.11
N PHE A 249 1.04 -18.86 13.74
CA PHE A 249 2.02 -18.25 14.63
C PHE A 249 1.45 -17.12 15.51
N HIS A 250 0.19 -16.71 15.28
CA HIS A 250 -0.55 -15.75 16.08
C HIS A 250 -1.46 -16.48 17.08
N LYS A 251 -0.95 -16.69 18.30
CA LYS A 251 -1.57 -17.55 19.33
C LYS A 251 -3.01 -17.19 19.72
N GLU A 252 -3.36 -15.91 19.69
CA GLU A 252 -4.68 -15.39 20.08
C GLU A 252 -5.60 -15.14 18.88
N ALA A 253 -5.09 -15.19 17.65
CA ALA A 253 -5.85 -14.83 16.44
C ALA A 253 -7.08 -15.70 16.24
N GLN A 254 -6.96 -17.01 16.50
CA GLN A 254 -8.07 -17.95 16.42
C GLN A 254 -9.22 -17.54 17.35
N LYS A 255 -8.92 -17.23 18.63
CA LYS A 255 -9.95 -16.82 19.59
C LYS A 255 -10.49 -15.42 19.31
N ALA A 256 -9.67 -14.50 18.81
CA ALA A 256 -10.14 -13.19 18.35
C ALA A 256 -11.09 -13.31 17.15
N ALA A 257 -10.80 -14.19 16.20
CA ALA A 257 -11.68 -14.51 15.07
C ALA A 257 -13.03 -15.06 15.55
N GLU A 258 -13.01 -16.06 16.44
CA GLU A 258 -14.23 -16.60 17.06
C GLU A 258 -15.03 -15.52 17.81
N ALA A 259 -14.36 -14.67 18.59
CA ALA A 259 -14.99 -13.55 19.31
C ALA A 259 -15.69 -12.56 18.37
N SER A 260 -15.07 -12.21 17.24
CA SER A 260 -15.71 -11.34 16.24
C SER A 260 -16.99 -11.97 15.68
N LEU A 261 -17.00 -13.29 15.43
CA LEU A 261 -18.17 -14.02 14.96
C LEU A 261 -19.23 -14.19 16.05
N CYS A 262 -18.86 -14.34 17.31
CA CYS A 262 -19.79 -14.30 18.44
C CYS A 262 -20.47 -12.93 18.59
N ALA A 263 -19.75 -11.84 18.30
CA ALA A 263 -20.33 -10.50 18.25
C ALA A 263 -21.24 -10.31 17.02
N ASN A 264 -20.91 -10.96 15.89
CA ASN A 264 -21.73 -10.95 14.68
C ASN A 264 -23.13 -11.54 14.91
N ASP A 265 -23.24 -12.61 15.68
CA ASP A 265 -24.54 -13.20 16.07
C ASP A 265 -25.45 -12.21 16.81
N GLN A 266 -24.87 -11.16 17.38
CA GLN A 266 -25.56 -10.09 18.10
C GLN A 266 -25.59 -8.77 17.31
N GLY A 267 -25.20 -8.79 16.03
CA GLY A 267 -25.24 -7.63 15.14
C GLY A 267 -24.13 -6.61 15.35
N LYS A 268 -23.08 -6.94 16.12
CA LYS A 268 -21.96 -6.01 16.43
C LYS A 268 -20.60 -6.49 15.94
N PHE A 269 -20.57 -7.07 14.75
CA PHE A 269 -19.31 -7.53 14.16
C PHE A 269 -18.31 -6.39 14.00
N TRP A 270 -18.73 -5.27 13.40
CA TRP A 270 -17.84 -4.17 13.05
C TRP A 270 -17.31 -3.44 14.28
N GLU A 271 -18.12 -3.28 15.32
CA GLU A 271 -17.68 -2.69 16.58
C GLU A 271 -16.68 -3.59 17.32
N MET A 272 -16.87 -4.92 17.28
CA MET A 272 -15.88 -5.85 17.81
C MET A 272 -14.62 -5.84 16.94
N HIS A 273 -14.75 -5.87 15.62
CA HIS A 273 -13.65 -5.79 14.67
C HIS A 273 -12.73 -4.60 14.96
N ASP A 274 -13.30 -3.39 15.06
CA ASP A 274 -12.54 -2.17 15.30
C ASP A 274 -11.86 -2.21 16.68
N LYS A 275 -12.55 -2.75 17.69
CA LYS A 275 -12.01 -2.91 19.04
C LYS A 275 -10.82 -3.88 19.09
N LEU A 276 -10.90 -5.00 18.38
CA LEU A 276 -9.84 -6.00 18.32
C LEU A 276 -8.60 -5.45 17.61
N PHE A 277 -8.77 -4.75 16.47
CA PHE A 277 -7.65 -4.13 15.77
C PHE A 277 -7.04 -2.95 16.52
N ALA A 278 -7.82 -2.21 17.32
CA ALA A 278 -7.28 -1.18 18.21
C ALA A 278 -6.52 -1.77 19.41
N SER A 279 -6.67 -3.08 19.70
CA SER A 279 -6.18 -3.71 20.93
C SER A 279 -5.33 -4.96 20.65
N GLN A 280 -4.55 -4.99 19.55
CA GLN A 280 -3.86 -6.21 19.06
C GLN A 280 -2.91 -6.87 20.08
N SER A 281 -2.42 -6.13 21.08
CA SER A 281 -1.56 -6.66 22.15
C SER A 281 -2.32 -7.34 23.29
N ALA A 282 -3.65 -7.22 23.33
CA ALA A 282 -4.52 -7.70 24.41
C ALA A 282 -5.73 -8.46 23.84
N LEU A 283 -5.47 -9.65 23.28
CA LEU A 283 -6.45 -10.49 22.59
C LEU A 283 -6.72 -11.85 23.28
N GLN A 284 -6.18 -12.04 24.48
CA GLN A 284 -6.49 -13.19 25.33
C GLN A 284 -7.99 -13.23 25.66
N VAL A 285 -8.53 -14.42 25.93
CA VAL A 285 -9.98 -14.65 26.16
C VAL A 285 -10.58 -13.69 27.19
N GLU A 286 -9.87 -13.38 28.27
CA GLU A 286 -10.32 -12.46 29.31
C GLU A 286 -10.56 -11.05 28.76
N ASN A 287 -9.67 -10.58 27.86
CA ASN A 287 -9.80 -9.30 27.19
C ASN A 287 -10.96 -9.32 26.18
N LEU A 288 -11.12 -10.40 25.42
CA LEU A 288 -12.22 -10.55 24.46
C LEU A 288 -13.59 -10.45 25.16
N LYS A 289 -13.74 -11.12 26.31
CA LYS A 289 -14.96 -11.04 27.13
C LYS A 289 -15.19 -9.65 27.71
N LYS A 290 -14.11 -8.98 28.15
CA LYS A 290 -14.18 -7.58 28.61
C LYS A 290 -14.67 -6.65 27.50
N TYR A 291 -14.14 -6.79 26.28
CA TYR A 291 -14.56 -5.99 25.13
C TYR A 291 -16.03 -6.21 24.78
N ALA A 292 -16.53 -7.45 24.90
CA ALA A 292 -17.95 -7.71 24.71
C ALA A 292 -18.83 -6.91 25.70
N GLY A 293 -18.43 -6.83 26.98
CA GLY A 293 -19.08 -6.00 27.98
C GLY A 293 -19.03 -4.51 27.66
N GLU A 294 -17.87 -3.99 27.25
CA GLU A 294 -17.69 -2.59 26.82
C GLU A 294 -18.58 -2.24 25.62
N LEU A 295 -18.74 -3.19 24.69
CA LEU A 295 -19.60 -3.06 23.51
C LEU A 295 -21.08 -3.32 23.81
N LYS A 296 -21.46 -3.54 25.08
CA LYS A 296 -22.84 -3.80 25.51
C LYS A 296 -23.48 -4.98 24.76
N LEU A 297 -22.72 -6.07 24.59
CA LEU A 297 -23.24 -7.36 24.15
C LEU A 297 -23.94 -8.07 25.31
N ASP A 298 -24.81 -9.04 25.00
CA ASP A 298 -25.28 -10.01 25.97
C ASP A 298 -24.10 -10.90 26.38
N GLN A 299 -23.58 -10.63 27.58
CA GLN A 299 -22.37 -11.28 28.09
C GLN A 299 -22.56 -12.80 28.20
N ALA A 300 -23.72 -13.27 28.66
CA ALA A 300 -23.95 -14.69 28.86
C ALA A 300 -23.97 -15.45 27.52
N LYS A 301 -24.57 -14.85 26.47
CA LYS A 301 -24.53 -15.41 25.11
C LYS A 301 -23.13 -15.38 24.52
N PHE A 302 -22.42 -14.26 24.68
CA PHE A 302 -21.07 -14.09 24.15
C PHE A 302 -20.09 -15.10 24.78
N ASP A 303 -20.08 -15.20 26.10
CA ASP A 303 -19.19 -16.10 26.84
C ASP A 303 -19.45 -17.55 26.44
N LYS A 304 -20.72 -17.96 26.35
CA LYS A 304 -21.09 -19.31 25.90
C LYS A 304 -20.59 -19.59 24.47
N CYS A 305 -20.76 -18.64 23.55
CA CYS A 305 -20.29 -18.78 22.18
C CYS A 305 -18.76 -18.94 22.12
N LEU A 306 -18.03 -18.08 22.82
CA LEU A 306 -16.56 -18.07 22.77
C LEU A 306 -15.94 -19.29 23.48
N ASP A 307 -16.48 -19.68 24.63
CA ASP A 307 -15.96 -20.78 25.44
C ASP A 307 -16.24 -22.15 24.82
N SER A 308 -17.39 -22.31 24.17
CA SER A 308 -17.74 -23.56 23.47
C SER A 308 -16.96 -23.77 22.18
N GLY A 309 -16.39 -22.71 21.61
CA GLY A 309 -15.70 -22.76 20.32
C GLY A 309 -16.65 -23.02 19.14
N GLU A 310 -17.94 -22.69 19.26
CA GLU A 310 -18.94 -22.95 18.21
C GLU A 310 -18.58 -22.29 16.86
N LYS A 311 -17.77 -21.21 16.88
CA LYS A 311 -17.32 -20.50 15.68
C LYS A 311 -16.05 -21.08 15.05
N ALA A 312 -15.38 -22.02 15.70
CA ALA A 312 -14.12 -22.60 15.20
C ALA A 312 -14.29 -23.29 13.84
N ALA A 313 -15.43 -23.93 13.60
CA ALA A 313 -15.72 -24.57 12.32
C ALA A 313 -15.87 -23.55 11.17
N THR A 314 -16.50 -22.40 11.43
CA THR A 314 -16.61 -21.30 10.47
C THR A 314 -15.24 -20.72 10.16
N VAL A 315 -14.44 -20.43 11.18
CA VAL A 315 -13.06 -19.93 11.00
C VAL A 315 -12.24 -20.91 10.15
N LYS A 316 -12.30 -22.21 10.45
CA LYS A 316 -11.62 -23.24 9.67
C LYS A 316 -12.10 -23.30 8.22
N SER A 317 -13.40 -23.10 7.98
CA SER A 317 -13.96 -23.05 6.63
C SER A 317 -13.43 -21.84 5.84
N ASP A 318 -13.34 -20.68 6.48
CA ASP A 318 -12.78 -19.47 5.88
C ASP A 318 -11.31 -19.68 5.49
N MET A 319 -10.52 -20.27 6.39
CA MET A 319 -9.13 -20.61 6.12
C MET A 319 -8.98 -21.56 4.93
N ALA A 320 -9.80 -22.61 4.89
CA ALA A 320 -9.78 -23.58 3.79
C ALA A 320 -10.17 -22.94 2.46
N ASP A 321 -11.15 -22.04 2.44
CA ASP A 321 -11.54 -21.31 1.24
C ASP A 321 -10.44 -20.37 0.76
N ALA A 322 -9.78 -19.65 1.67
CA ALA A 322 -8.67 -18.78 1.33
C ALA A 322 -7.50 -19.56 0.72
N GLN A 323 -7.15 -20.72 1.30
CA GLN A 323 -6.10 -21.60 0.79
C GLN A 323 -6.40 -22.12 -0.63
N LYS A 324 -7.65 -22.49 -0.93
CA LYS A 324 -8.07 -22.91 -2.28
C LYS A 324 -7.85 -21.82 -3.31
N VAL A 325 -8.00 -20.56 -2.91
CA VAL A 325 -7.76 -19.39 -3.79
C VAL A 325 -6.35 -18.82 -3.63
N GLY A 326 -5.41 -19.61 -3.07
CA GLY A 326 -3.98 -19.29 -3.02
C GLY A 326 -3.60 -18.20 -2.01
N VAL A 327 -4.42 -17.94 -0.99
CA VAL A 327 -4.02 -17.08 0.13
C VAL A 327 -2.99 -17.81 0.99
N SER A 328 -1.83 -17.19 1.16
CA SER A 328 -0.72 -17.69 1.97
C SER A 328 -0.33 -16.75 3.11
N GLY A 329 -1.07 -15.67 3.33
CA GLY A 329 -0.78 -14.64 4.34
C GLY A 329 -1.85 -13.56 4.37
N THR A 330 -1.77 -12.66 5.37
CA THR A 330 -2.76 -11.59 5.58
C THR A 330 -2.12 -10.19 5.63
N PRO A 331 -2.86 -9.13 5.25
CA PRO A 331 -4.20 -9.20 4.66
C PRO A 331 -4.12 -9.66 3.20
N ALA A 332 -5.16 -10.33 2.72
CA ALA A 332 -5.33 -10.64 1.31
C ALA A 332 -6.72 -10.22 0.86
N PHE A 333 -6.79 -9.49 -0.24
CA PHE A 333 -8.03 -8.94 -0.78
C PHE A 333 -8.35 -9.59 -2.13
N PHE A 334 -9.65 -9.72 -2.42
CA PHE A 334 -10.15 -10.09 -3.73
C PHE A 334 -11.21 -9.09 -4.17
N ILE A 335 -10.91 -8.31 -5.21
CA ILE A 335 -11.81 -7.30 -5.77
C ILE A 335 -12.45 -7.93 -7.02
N ASN A 336 -13.72 -8.35 -6.92
CA ASN A 336 -14.39 -9.14 -7.97
C ASN A 336 -13.56 -10.37 -8.44
N GLY A 337 -12.90 -11.03 -7.49
CA GLY A 337 -12.04 -12.20 -7.73
C GLY A 337 -10.59 -11.87 -8.14
N ILE A 338 -10.24 -10.59 -8.31
CA ILE A 338 -8.87 -10.14 -8.58
C ILE A 338 -8.10 -10.04 -7.27
N MET A 339 -7.05 -10.84 -7.10
CA MET A 339 -6.25 -10.86 -5.88
C MET A 339 -5.39 -9.60 -5.74
N LEU A 340 -5.40 -9.02 -4.55
CA LEU A 340 -4.50 -7.96 -4.12
C LEU A 340 -3.92 -8.37 -2.76
N SER A 341 -2.63 -8.71 -2.75
CA SER A 341 -1.95 -9.30 -1.59
C SER A 341 -1.26 -8.25 -0.72
N GLY A 342 -1.43 -8.33 0.59
CA GLY A 342 -0.78 -7.50 1.59
C GLY A 342 -1.46 -6.16 1.83
N ALA A 343 -0.90 -5.39 2.78
CA ALA A 343 -1.35 -4.04 3.10
C ALA A 343 -0.90 -3.05 2.01
N GLN A 344 -1.68 -2.96 0.94
CA GLN A 344 -1.38 -2.11 -0.21
C GLN A 344 -1.90 -0.68 -0.02
N PRO A 345 -1.28 0.33 -0.67
CA PRO A 345 -1.81 1.69 -0.71
C PRO A 345 -3.18 1.76 -1.37
N VAL A 346 -3.98 2.78 -1.01
CA VAL A 346 -5.33 3.00 -1.55
C VAL A 346 -5.36 3.08 -3.08
N GLU A 347 -4.28 3.56 -3.71
CA GLU A 347 -4.14 3.68 -5.16
C GLU A 347 -4.17 2.33 -5.88
N GLU A 348 -3.65 1.26 -5.27
CA GLU A 348 -3.67 -0.08 -5.87
C GLU A 348 -5.08 -0.67 -5.85
N PHE A 349 -5.85 -0.41 -4.78
CA PHE A 349 -7.28 -0.74 -4.75
C PHE A 349 -8.04 0.05 -5.82
N LYS A 350 -7.84 1.37 -5.87
CA LYS A 350 -8.49 2.26 -6.84
C LYS A 350 -8.25 1.82 -8.28
N SER A 351 -7.00 1.50 -8.62
CA SER A 351 -6.65 1.03 -9.96
C SER A 351 -7.46 -0.22 -10.35
N ILE A 352 -7.62 -1.19 -9.43
CA ILE A 352 -8.43 -2.39 -9.70
C ILE A 352 -9.92 -2.04 -9.80
N ILE A 353 -10.44 -1.29 -8.84
CA ILE A 353 -11.86 -0.90 -8.77
C ILE A 353 -12.28 -0.09 -10.01
N ASP A 354 -11.48 0.90 -10.41
CA ASP A 354 -11.76 1.74 -11.57
C ASP A 354 -11.73 0.94 -12.88
N ALA A 355 -10.88 -0.09 -12.96
CA ALA A 355 -10.87 -1.00 -14.10
C ALA A 355 -12.14 -1.87 -14.13
N GLU A 356 -12.60 -2.35 -12.98
CA GLU A 356 -13.82 -3.16 -12.84
C GLU A 356 -15.11 -2.36 -13.07
N LEU A 357 -15.10 -1.06 -12.77
CA LEU A 357 -16.23 -0.16 -12.99
C LEU A 357 -16.33 0.33 -14.45
N LYS A 358 -15.28 0.18 -15.26
CA LYS A 358 -15.36 0.50 -16.69
C LYS A 358 -16.29 -0.52 -17.37
N PRO A 359 -17.15 -0.08 -18.31
CA PRO A 359 -17.92 -1.00 -19.12
C PRO A 359 -16.98 -2.01 -19.76
N THR A 360 -17.18 -3.30 -19.48
CA THR A 360 -16.47 -4.35 -20.21
C THR A 360 -16.88 -4.18 -21.67
N ALA A 361 -15.93 -3.80 -22.52
CA ALA A 361 -16.15 -3.89 -23.96
C ALA A 361 -16.41 -5.36 -24.25
N GLN A 362 -17.69 -5.73 -24.37
CA GLN A 362 -18.12 -7.05 -24.80
C GLN A 362 -17.44 -7.29 -26.15
N LYS A 363 -16.52 -8.26 -26.17
CA LYS A 363 -16.02 -8.85 -27.41
C LYS A 363 -16.83 -10.07 -27.72
#